data_AF-A0A368VPR7-F1
#
_entry.id   AF-A0A368VPR7-F1
#
_cell.length_a   1.000
_cell.length_b   1.000
_cell.length_c   1.000
_cell.angle_alpha   90.00
_cell.angle_beta   90.00
_cell.angle_gamma   90.00
#
_symmetry.space_group_name_H-M   'P 1'
#
loop_
_entity.id
_entity.type
_entity.pdbx_description
1 polymer ?
#
loop_
_entity_poly.entity_id
_entity_poly.type
_entity_poly.pdbx_seq_one_letter_code
_entity_poly.pdbx_strand_id
1 'polypeptide(L)'
;MNLQTQIVTMVAEVLKLDSGQAQDLHKDTDLISYDLNSLSAVELIVRLEQHFGIEVDDEDLLIDRLASIAKLEQLVFKYLGTPEGSGAG
;
A
#
# COMPACT_ATOMS: atom_id res chain seq x y z
N MET A 1 5.71 -2.08 -15.81
CA MET A 1 6.26 -1.81 -14.45
C MET A 1 6.06 -3.05 -13.61
N ASN A 2 6.95 -3.35 -12.65
CA ASN A 2 6.76 -4.46 -11.71
C ASN A 2 5.90 -4.00 -10.50
N LEU A 3 5.45 -4.93 -9.64
CA LEU A 3 4.59 -4.61 -8.49
C LEU A 3 5.26 -3.60 -7.54
N GLN A 4 6.52 -3.86 -7.17
CA GLN A 4 7.27 -3.03 -6.24
C GLN A 4 7.35 -1.57 -6.71
N THR A 5 7.70 -1.33 -7.98
CA THR A 5 7.78 0.02 -8.55
C THR A 5 6.44 0.74 -8.46
N GLN A 6 5.32 0.04 -8.72
CA GLN A 6 3.99 0.65 -8.64
C GLN A 6 3.65 1.06 -7.20
N ILE A 7 3.93 0.20 -6.22
CA ILE A 7 3.71 0.50 -4.80
C ILE A 7 4.60 1.67 -4.36
N VAL A 8 5.88 1.66 -4.70
CA VAL A 8 6.80 2.77 -4.36
C VAL A 8 6.32 4.09 -4.96
N THR A 9 5.86 4.10 -6.21
CA THR A 9 5.29 5.31 -6.82
C THR A 9 4.07 5.81 -6.05
N MET A 10 3.12 4.94 -5.71
CA MET A 10 1.94 5.35 -4.93
C MET A 10 2.30 5.87 -3.54
N VAL A 11 3.22 5.20 -2.84
CA VAL A 11 3.70 5.64 -1.51
C VAL A 11 4.35 7.02 -1.62
N ALA A 12 5.24 7.22 -2.60
CA ALA A 12 5.90 8.50 -2.81
C ALA A 12 4.90 9.64 -3.08
N GLU A 13 3.85 9.37 -3.86
CA GLU A 13 2.82 10.36 -4.15
C GLU A 13 1.94 10.70 -2.93
N VAL A 14 1.50 9.69 -2.17
CA VAL A 14 0.64 9.86 -0.99
C VAL A 14 1.41 10.56 0.13
N LEU A 15 2.65 10.16 0.37
CA LEU A 15 3.52 10.74 1.40
C LEU A 15 4.23 12.02 0.91
N LYS A 16 3.97 12.45 -0.34
CA LYS A 16 4.54 13.66 -0.96
C LYS A 16 6.08 13.70 -0.88
N LEU A 17 6.70 12.54 -1.08
CA LEU A 17 8.15 12.39 -1.03
C LEU A 17 8.79 13.05 -2.25
N ASP A 18 9.95 13.66 -2.05
CA ASP A 18 10.76 14.11 -3.16
C ASP A 18 11.44 12.94 -3.89
N SER A 19 12.06 13.24 -5.03
CA SER A 19 12.72 12.22 -5.86
C SER A 19 13.89 11.52 -5.17
N GLY A 20 14.54 12.15 -4.19
CA GLY A 20 15.62 11.54 -3.41
C GLY A 20 15.05 10.56 -2.40
N GLN A 21 14.09 11.01 -1.60
CA GLN A 21 13.39 10.17 -0.61
C GLN A 21 12.73 8.95 -1.27
N ALA A 22 12.09 9.13 -2.44
CA ALA A 22 11.45 8.03 -3.17
C ALA A 22 12.47 6.98 -3.67
N GLN A 23 13.70 7.39 -3.99
CA GLN A 23 14.77 6.47 -4.42
C GLN A 23 15.35 5.68 -3.24
N ASP A 24 15.29 6.24 -2.03
CA ASP A 24 15.78 5.59 -0.81
C ASP A 24 14.78 4.57 -0.24
N LEU A 25 13.55 4.51 -0.77
CA LEU A 25 12.56 3.52 -0.35
C LEU A 25 12.95 2.11 -0.80
N HIS A 26 13.01 1.19 0.17
CA HIS A 26 13.24 -0.23 -0.03
C HIS A 26 12.23 -1.07 0.75
N LYS A 27 12.31 -2.40 0.61
CA LYS A 27 11.34 -3.36 1.15
C LYS A 27 11.07 -3.19 2.65
N ASP A 28 12.12 -2.98 3.43
CA ASP A 28 12.06 -2.86 4.88
C ASP A 28 12.03 -1.41 5.40
N THR A 29 11.81 -0.42 4.52
CA THR A 29 11.77 0.97 4.94
C THR A 29 10.57 1.19 5.85
N ASP A 30 10.81 1.77 7.02
CA ASP A 30 9.74 2.17 7.93
C ASP A 30 9.05 3.42 7.39
N LEU A 31 7.85 3.24 6.83
CA LEU A 31 7.07 4.32 6.26
C LEU A 31 6.49 5.26 7.32
N ILE A 32 6.40 4.83 8.58
CA ILE A 32 5.94 5.71 9.68
C ILE A 32 6.94 6.86 9.87
N SER A 33 8.23 6.57 9.71
CA SER A 33 9.31 7.59 9.70
C SER A 33 9.22 8.55 8.49
N TYR A 34 8.41 8.23 7.48
CA TYR A 34 8.12 9.06 6.30
C TYR A 34 6.71 9.67 6.35
N ASP A 35 6.21 9.99 7.54
CA ASP A 35 4.89 10.58 7.77
C ASP A 35 3.69 9.69 7.41
N LEU A 36 3.86 8.37 7.26
CA LEU A 36 2.73 7.46 7.22
C LEU A 36 1.99 7.52 8.56
N ASN A 37 0.76 8.03 8.51
CA ASN A 37 -0.19 8.14 9.59
C ASN A 37 -1.56 7.59 9.16
N SER A 38 -2.56 7.67 10.04
CA SER A 38 -3.92 7.15 9.78
C SER A 38 -4.59 7.73 8.53
N LEU A 39 -4.40 9.03 8.24
CA LEU A 39 -5.01 9.66 7.07
C LEU A 39 -4.35 9.19 5.77
N SER A 40 -3.02 9.22 5.71
CA SER A 40 -2.26 8.73 4.55
C SER A 40 -2.39 7.22 4.36
N ALA A 41 -2.59 6.45 5.44
CA ALA A 41 -2.86 5.02 5.37
C ALA A 41 -4.18 4.73 4.63
N VAL A 42 -5.25 5.43 5.00
CA VAL A 42 -6.54 5.31 4.31
C VAL A 42 -6.43 5.74 2.85
N GLU A 43 -5.75 6.85 2.56
CA GLU A 43 -5.54 7.29 1.17
C GLU A 43 -4.74 6.24 0.36
N LEU A 44 -3.69 5.67 0.95
CA LEU A 44 -2.87 4.65 0.31
C LEU A 44 -3.70 3.40 -0.01
N ILE A 45 -4.54 2.94 0.93
CA ILE A 45 -5.45 1.81 0.69
C ILE A 45 -6.37 2.10 -0.50
N VAL A 46 -7.07 3.24 -0.48
CA VAL A 46 -8.00 3.59 -1.57
C VAL A 46 -7.29 3.60 -2.92
N ARG A 47 -6.03 4.07 -2.99
CA ARG A 47 -5.24 4.01 -4.22
C ARG A 47 -4.86 2.58 -4.62
N LEU A 48 -4.49 1.73 -3.67
CA LEU A 48 -4.19 0.32 -3.94
C LEU A 48 -5.41 -0.41 -4.49
N GLU A 49 -6.57 -0.21 -3.88
CA GLU A 49 -7.85 -0.77 -4.33
C GLU A 49 -8.19 -0.35 -5.75
N GLN A 50 -8.14 0.96 -6.03
CA GLN A 50 -8.42 1.50 -7.37
C GLN A 50 -7.41 1.03 -8.42
N HIS A 51 -6.12 0.96 -8.07
CA HIS A 51 -5.05 0.62 -9.01
C HIS A 51 -4.99 -0.88 -9.32
N PHE A 52 -5.19 -1.74 -8.31
CA PHE A 52 -5.10 -3.19 -8.46
C PHE A 52 -6.46 -3.88 -8.63
N GLY A 53 -7.57 -3.18 -8.44
CA GLY A 53 -8.91 -3.76 -8.49
C GLY A 53 -9.18 -4.72 -7.33
N ILE A 54 -8.64 -4.40 -6.15
CA ILE A 54 -8.83 -5.18 -4.91
C ILE A 54 -9.78 -4.43 -3.96
N GLU A 55 -10.33 -5.14 -2.98
CA GLU A 55 -11.11 -4.59 -1.87
C GLU A 55 -10.44 -5.05 -0.59
N VAL A 56 -9.92 -4.12 0.21
CA VAL A 56 -9.18 -4.43 1.43
C VAL A 56 -10.15 -4.42 2.60
N ASP A 57 -10.18 -5.50 3.37
CA ASP A 57 -11.01 -5.60 4.56
C ASP A 57 -10.57 -4.60 5.64
N ASP A 58 -11.53 -4.07 6.38
CA ASP A 58 -11.32 -3.14 7.51
C ASP A 58 -10.28 -3.67 8.52
N GLU A 59 -10.22 -5.00 8.74
CA GLU A 59 -9.26 -5.64 9.64
C GLU A 59 -7.79 -5.48 9.21
N ASP A 60 -7.54 -5.25 7.91
CA ASP A 60 -6.21 -5.05 7.34
C ASP A 60 -5.82 -3.57 7.17
N LEU A 61 -6.72 -2.62 7.48
CA LEU A 61 -6.44 -1.17 7.40
C LEU A 61 -5.47 -0.66 8.48
N LEU A 62 -5.02 -1.53 9.37
CA LEU A 62 -4.09 -1.18 10.44
C LEU A 62 -2.78 -0.65 9.86
N ILE A 63 -2.33 0.51 10.37
CA ILE A 63 -1.09 1.15 9.91
C ILE A 63 0.13 0.23 9.98
N ASP A 64 0.17 -0.67 10.97
CA ASP A 64 1.23 -1.68 11.12
C ASP A 64 1.30 -2.66 9.93
N ARG A 65 0.19 -2.90 9.22
CA ARG A 65 0.12 -3.70 8.00
C ARG A 65 0.58 -2.94 6.76
N LEU A 66 0.75 -1.62 6.87
CA LEU A 66 1.13 -0.73 5.77
C LEU A 66 2.53 -0.12 5.97
N ALA A 67 3.14 -0.34 7.13
CA ALA A 67 4.36 0.35 7.58
C ALA A 67 5.65 0.06 6.76
N SER A 68 5.60 -0.77 5.72
CA SER A 68 6.74 -0.96 4.81
C SER A 68 6.31 -1.42 3.42
N ILE A 69 7.18 -1.22 2.43
CA ILE A 69 6.93 -1.66 1.05
C ILE A 69 6.69 -3.17 0.97
N ALA A 70 7.43 -3.98 1.73
CA ALA A 70 7.23 -5.43 1.78
C ALA A 70 5.84 -5.80 2.31
N LYS A 71 5.32 -5.08 3.29
CA LYS A 71 3.99 -5.34 3.84
C LYS A 71 2.89 -4.93 2.86
N LEU A 72 3.07 -3.82 2.15
CA LEU A 72 2.16 -3.41 1.07
C LEU A 72 2.15 -4.43 -0.07
N GLU A 73 3.31 -4.97 -0.47
CA GLU A 73 3.38 -6.07 -1.44
C GLU A 73 2.59 -7.29 -0.95
N GLN A 74 2.78 -7.69 0.31
CA GLN A 74 2.06 -8.82 0.91
C GLN A 74 0.55 -8.59 0.96
N LEU A 75 0.11 -7.36 1.30
CA LEU A 75 -1.30 -6.98 1.28
C LEU A 75 -1.87 -7.11 -0.12
N VAL A 76 -1.22 -6.51 -1.12
CA VAL A 76 -1.69 -6.59 -2.51
C VAL A 76 -1.71 -8.04 -3.00
N PHE A 77 -0.69 -8.84 -2.69
CA PHE A 77 -0.69 -10.26 -3.05
C PHE A 77 -1.79 -11.06 -2.38
N LYS A 78 -2.10 -10.78 -1.11
CA LYS A 78 -3.21 -11.41 -0.37
C LYS A 78 -4.50 -11.26 -1.16
N TYR A 79 -4.80 -10.05 -1.63
CA TYR A 79 -6.07 -9.75 -2.32
C TYR A 79 -6.07 -10.02 -3.83
N LEU A 80 -4.92 -9.95 -4.51
CA LEU A 80 -4.82 -10.37 -5.93
C LEU A 80 -4.98 -11.89 -6.11
N GLY A 81 -4.63 -12.68 -5.09
CA GLY A 81 -4.73 -14.14 -5.10
C GLY A 81 -6.11 -14.69 -4.71
N THR A 82 -6.99 -13.86 -4.17
CA THR A 82 -8.38 -14.20 -3.87
C THR A 82 -9.31 -13.57 -4.92
N PRO A 83 -9.80 -14.33 -5.91
CA PRO A 83 -10.93 -13.92 -6.71
C PRO A 83 -12.21 -14.10 -5.87
N GLU A 84 -12.35 -13.35 -4.78
CA GLU A 84 -13.55 -13.41 -3.93
C GLU A 84 -14.34 -12.11 -4.04
N GLY A 85 -14.64 -11.74 -5.29
CA GLY A 85 -15.93 -11.14 -5.62
C GLY A 85 -17.00 -12.23 -5.56
N SER A 86 -17.38 -12.65 -4.36
CA SER A 86 -18.62 -13.38 -4.09
C SER A 86 -19.31 -12.75 -2.89
N GLY A 87 -19.69 -11.48 -3.06
CA GLY A 87 -20.86 -10.92 -2.39
C GLY A 87 -22.10 -11.65 -2.89
N ALA A 88 -22.36 -12.83 -2.35
CA ALA A 88 -23.65 -13.49 -2.38
C ALA A 88 -24.17 -13.56 -0.94
N GLY A 89 -25.18 -12.74 -0.64
CA GLY A 89 -25.87 -12.73 0.65
C GLY A 89 -26.65 -11.45 0.89
#